data_AF-A0A962QVQ5-F1
#
_entry.id   AF-A0A962QVQ5-F1
#
_cell.length_a   1.000
_cell.length_b   1.000
_cell.length_c   1.000
_cell.angle_alpha   90.00
_cell.angle_beta   90.00
_cell.angle_gamma   90.00
#
_symmetry.space_group_name_H-M   'P 1'
#
loop_
_entity.id
_entity.type
_entity.pdbx_description
1 polymer ?
#
loop_
_entity_poly.entity_id
_entity_poly.type
_entity_poly.pdbx_seq_one_letter_code
_entity_poly.pdbx_strand_id
1 'polypeptide(L)'
;LHTEDRLVRGCQSQVWIDTALENGRLQLLADSDAFIVKGLLGLVLAAYNNRTPAEILAFDIDAYFQQLELLRHLSATRGNGLRAMVQRIQDIARQAQGAQSS
;
A
#
# COMPACT_ATOMS: atom_id res chain seq x y z
N LEU A 1 -10.32 -1.20 -12.61
CA LEU A 1 -9.47 -0.63 -11.54
C LEU A 1 -9.90 0.78 -11.16
N HIS A 2 -10.14 1.68 -12.10
CA HIS A 2 -10.52 3.06 -11.82
C HIS A 2 -12.02 3.22 -11.56
N THR A 3 -12.46 2.89 -10.34
CA THR A 3 -13.85 3.07 -9.87
C THR A 3 -13.86 3.83 -8.55
N GLU A 4 -14.96 4.51 -8.21
CA GLU A 4 -15.03 5.37 -7.01
C GLU A 4 -14.86 4.62 -5.69
N ASP A 5 -15.33 3.38 -5.62
CA ASP A 5 -15.19 2.47 -4.46
C ASP A 5 -13.73 2.10 -4.16
N ARG A 6 -12.84 2.27 -5.14
CA ARG A 6 -11.41 1.93 -5.07
C ARG A 6 -10.51 3.14 -4.89
N LEU A 7 -11.07 4.35 -4.92
CA LEU A 7 -10.32 5.60 -4.84
C LEU A 7 -9.84 5.87 -3.40
N VAL A 8 -8.54 6.11 -3.26
CA VAL A 8 -7.92 6.58 -2.01
C VAL A 8 -8.09 8.10 -1.92
N ARG A 9 -8.86 8.57 -0.95
CA ARG A 9 -9.09 10.01 -0.72
C ARG A 9 -7.93 10.66 0.03
N GLY A 10 -7.69 11.95 -0.20
CA GLY A 10 -6.67 12.73 0.51
C GLY A 10 -5.29 12.81 -0.16
N CYS A 11 -5.16 12.31 -1.39
CA CYS A 11 -3.96 12.47 -2.21
C CYS A 11 -4.14 13.61 -3.23
N GLN A 12 -3.06 14.35 -3.54
CA GLN A 12 -3.10 15.38 -4.59
C GLN A 12 -3.28 14.75 -5.98
N SER A 13 -2.72 13.57 -6.18
CA SER A 13 -2.96 12.68 -7.33
C SER A 13 -4.02 11.64 -6.97
N GLN A 14 -4.82 11.19 -7.92
CA GLN A 14 -5.73 10.08 -7.69
C GLN A 14 -4.94 8.77 -7.56
N VAL A 15 -5.34 7.94 -6.60
CA VAL A 15 -4.77 6.61 -6.37
C VAL A 15 -5.93 5.63 -6.24
N TRP A 16 -5.87 4.53 -6.96
CA TRP A 16 -6.82 3.43 -6.86
C TRP A 16 -6.12 2.20 -6.33
N ILE A 17 -6.74 1.52 -5.37
CA ILE A 17 -6.25 0.26 -4.81
C ILE A 17 -7.39 -0.76 -4.85
N ASP A 18 -7.07 -1.96 -5.32
CA ASP A 18 -7.92 -3.14 -5.26
C ASP A 18 -7.18 -4.25 -4.51
N THR A 19 -7.91 -5.02 -3.71
CA THR A 19 -7.34 -6.06 -2.88
C THR A 19 -8.22 -7.30 -2.86
N ALA A 20 -7.61 -8.46 -3.04
CA ALA A 20 -8.27 -9.76 -2.89
C ALA A 20 -7.49 -10.64 -1.92
N LEU A 21 -8.19 -11.45 -1.11
CA LEU A 21 -7.56 -12.48 -0.28
C LEU A 21 -7.69 -13.82 -1.01
N GLU A 22 -6.57 -14.33 -1.49
CA GLU A 22 -6.50 -15.59 -2.24
C GLU A 22 -5.52 -16.53 -1.55
N ASN A 23 -5.98 -17.73 -1.19
CA ASN A 23 -5.17 -18.73 -0.48
C ASN A 23 -4.46 -18.17 0.77
N GLY A 24 -5.17 -17.30 1.52
CA GLY A 24 -4.65 -16.65 2.72
C GLY A 24 -3.64 -15.52 2.46
N ARG A 25 -3.41 -15.13 1.19
CA ARG A 25 -2.48 -14.07 0.78
C ARG A 25 -3.22 -12.90 0.15
N LEU A 26 -2.82 -11.69 0.49
CA LEU A 26 -3.35 -10.47 -0.11
C LEU A 26 -2.72 -10.24 -1.48
N GLN A 27 -3.56 -10.26 -2.50
CA GLN A 27 -3.24 -9.81 -3.86
C GLN A 27 -3.60 -8.32 -3.95
N LEU A 28 -2.59 -7.50 -4.20
CA LEU A 28 -2.69 -6.04 -4.24
C LEU A 28 -2.53 -5.56 -5.68
N LEU A 29 -3.48 -4.75 -6.13
CA LEU A 29 -3.40 -4.03 -7.40
C LEU A 29 -3.59 -2.55 -7.12
N ALA A 30 -2.70 -1.72 -7.65
CA ALA A 30 -2.80 -0.28 -7.46
C ALA A 30 -2.35 0.51 -8.68
N ASP A 31 -2.94 1.68 -8.87
CA ASP A 31 -2.57 2.62 -9.94
C ASP A 31 -2.80 4.07 -9.51
N SER A 32 -2.23 5.02 -10.26
CA SER A 32 -2.39 6.46 -10.03
C SER A 32 -2.48 7.23 -11.35
N ASP A 33 -3.00 8.46 -11.34
CA ASP A 33 -2.89 9.36 -12.48
C ASP A 33 -1.52 10.05 -12.59
N ALA A 34 -0.69 9.98 -11.54
CA ALA A 34 0.63 10.61 -11.49
C ALA A 34 1.78 9.60 -11.67
N PHE A 35 2.67 9.86 -12.65
CA PHE A 35 3.78 8.96 -13.01
C PHE A 35 4.74 8.65 -11.84
N ILE A 36 5.13 9.67 -11.07
CA ILE A 36 6.00 9.48 -9.89
C ILE A 36 5.30 8.63 -8.83
N VAL A 37 3.99 8.80 -8.65
CA VAL A 37 3.21 8.03 -7.67
C VAL A 37 3.08 6.57 -8.10
N LYS A 38 2.97 6.29 -9.41
CA LYS A 38 3.07 4.89 -9.92
C LYS A 38 4.38 4.22 -9.53
N GLY A 39 5.50 4.93 -9.63
CA GLY A 39 6.81 4.40 -9.21
C GLY A 39 6.84 4.07 -7.71
N LEU A 40 6.29 4.95 -6.88
CA LEU A 40 6.19 4.73 -5.43
C LEU A 40 5.26 3.58 -5.07
N LEU A 41 4.13 3.45 -5.78
CA LEU A 41 3.24 2.30 -5.67
C LEU A 41 3.98 1.00 -5.98
N GLY A 42 4.82 0.98 -7.02
CA GLY A 42 5.65 -0.18 -7.35
C GLY A 42 6.52 -0.66 -6.18
N LEU A 43 7.13 0.27 -5.43
CA LEU A 43 7.94 -0.07 -4.25
C LEU A 43 7.09 -0.66 -3.11
N VAL A 44 5.91 -0.09 -2.87
CA VAL A 44 4.98 -0.60 -1.84
C VAL A 44 4.45 -1.98 -2.22
N LEU A 45 4.07 -2.18 -3.48
CA LEU A 45 3.61 -3.47 -3.99
C LEU A 45 4.73 -4.52 -3.93
N ALA A 46 5.98 -4.15 -4.20
CA ALA A 46 7.12 -5.05 -4.06
C ALA A 46 7.33 -5.53 -2.60
N ALA A 47 7.02 -4.68 -1.61
CA ALA A 47 7.10 -5.05 -0.20
C ALA A 47 5.93 -5.95 0.24
N TYR A 48 4.70 -5.63 -0.18
CA TYR A 48 3.49 -6.18 0.42
C TYR A 48 2.68 -7.17 -0.43
N ASN A 49 2.85 -7.19 -1.75
CA ASN A 49 2.02 -8.05 -2.60
C ASN A 49 2.30 -9.55 -2.36
N ASN A 50 1.27 -10.38 -2.49
CA ASN A 50 1.32 -11.83 -2.30
C ASN A 50 1.84 -12.26 -0.90
N ARG A 51 1.60 -11.44 0.11
CA ARG A 51 1.91 -11.72 1.51
C ARG A 51 0.65 -12.10 2.28
N THR A 52 0.81 -12.93 3.29
CA THR A 52 -0.26 -13.12 4.28
C THR A 52 -0.48 -11.83 5.06
N PRO A 53 -1.68 -11.59 5.60
CA PRO A 53 -1.93 -10.45 6.46
C PRO A 53 -0.96 -10.35 7.66
N ALA A 54 -0.52 -11.48 8.22
CA ALA A 54 0.48 -11.52 9.28
C ALA A 54 1.86 -11.05 8.82
N GLU A 55 2.31 -11.50 7.65
CA GLU A 55 3.57 -11.04 7.06
C GLU A 55 3.55 -9.53 6.78
N ILE A 56 2.43 -8.98 6.29
CA ILE A 56 2.29 -7.53 6.03
C ILE A 56 2.44 -6.73 7.31
N LEU A 57 1.79 -7.17 8.39
CA LEU A 57 1.80 -6.45 9.67
C LEU A 57 3.11 -6.60 10.45
N ALA A 58 3.85 -7.69 10.20
CA ALA A 58 5.17 -7.90 10.78
C ALA A 58 6.31 -7.23 9.98
N PHE A 59 6.05 -6.79 8.74
CA PHE A 59 7.06 -6.21 7.89
C PHE A 59 7.39 -4.76 8.29
N ASP A 60 8.67 -4.51 8.57
CA ASP A 60 9.20 -3.18 8.89
C ASP A 60 9.37 -2.33 7.61
N ILE A 61 8.30 -1.64 7.27
CA ILE A 61 8.23 -0.77 6.10
C ILE A 61 9.10 0.48 6.23
N ASP A 62 9.31 0.96 7.45
CA ASP A 62 10.13 2.14 7.69
C ASP A 62 11.61 1.81 7.48
N ALA A 63 12.08 0.66 7.97
CA ALA A 63 13.42 0.16 7.67
C ALA A 63 13.63 -0.07 6.17
N TYR A 64 12.63 -0.63 5.47
CA TYR A 64 12.67 -0.80 4.01
C TYR A 64 12.83 0.54 3.27
N PHE A 65 12.05 1.56 3.64
CA PHE A 65 12.17 2.90 3.04
C PHE A 65 13.49 3.60 3.41
N GLN A 66 14.02 3.35 4.61
CA GLN A 66 15.31 3.88 5.04
C GLN A 66 16.45 3.29 4.22
N GLN A 67 16.45 1.98 3.94
CA GLN A 67 17.47 1.33 3.11
C GLN A 67 17.49 1.86 1.68
N LEU A 68 16.32 2.17 1.13
CA LEU A 68 16.18 2.81 -0.18
C LEU A 68 16.51 4.31 -0.14
N GLU A 69 16.71 4.86 1.06
CA GLU A 69 16.81 6.28 1.34
C GLU A 69 15.70 7.08 0.61
N LEU A 70 14.51 6.49 0.55
CA LEU A 70 13.43 6.93 -0.32
C LEU A 70 12.85 8.26 0.15
N LEU A 71 12.55 8.33 1.45
CA LEU A 71 11.82 9.45 2.04
C LEU A 71 12.58 10.78 1.96
N ARG A 72 13.92 10.76 1.99
CA ARG A 72 14.74 11.99 1.84
C ARG A 72 14.68 12.60 0.43
N HIS A 73 14.24 11.84 -0.57
CA HIS A 73 14.06 12.31 -1.95
C HIS A 73 12.62 12.73 -2.25
N LEU A 74 11.72 12.55 -1.29
CA LEU A 74 10.31 12.89 -1.42
C LEU A 74 10.03 14.28 -0.83
N SER A 75 9.11 15.00 -1.48
CA SER A 75 8.54 16.21 -0.87
C SER A 75 7.59 15.77 0.23
N ALA A 76 7.29 16.66 1.18
CA ALA A 76 6.38 16.37 2.29
C ALA A 76 5.05 15.77 1.79
N THR A 77 4.44 16.35 0.75
CA THR A 77 3.19 15.85 0.16
C THR A 77 3.32 14.42 -0.37
N ARG A 78 4.39 14.10 -1.09
CA ARG A 78 4.62 12.76 -1.65
C ARG A 78 4.91 11.72 -0.56
N GLY A 79 5.71 12.10 0.44
CA GLY A 79 5.97 11.25 1.60
C GLY A 79 4.71 10.93 2.40
N ASN A 80 3.82 11.91 2.55
CA ASN A 80 2.53 11.72 3.23
C ASN A 80 1.60 10.79 2.43
N GLY A 81 1.51 10.98 1.10
CA GLY A 81 0.75 10.08 0.23
C GLY A 81 1.24 8.63 0.32
N LEU A 82 2.57 8.43 0.28
CA LEU A 82 3.18 7.11 0.44
C LEU A 82 2.80 6.45 1.77
N ARG A 83 2.89 7.18 2.89
CA ARG A 83 2.49 6.66 4.21
C ARG A 83 1.00 6.36 4.31
N ALA A 84 0.14 7.17 3.70
CA ALA A 84 -1.30 6.93 3.68
C ALA A 84 -1.64 5.60 2.96
N MET A 85 -0.95 5.29 1.85
CA MET A 85 -1.11 4.02 1.16
C MET A 85 -0.65 2.83 2.01
N VAL A 86 0.50 2.95 2.67
CA VAL A 86 1.01 1.92 3.60
C VAL A 86 -0.01 1.66 4.70
N GLN A 87 -0.53 2.71 5.34
CA GLN A 87 -1.54 2.59 6.38
C GLN A 87 -2.80 1.87 5.85
N ARG A 88 -3.28 2.24 4.66
CA ARG A 88 -4.46 1.62 4.04
C ARG A 88 -4.27 0.11 3.84
N ILE A 89 -3.10 -0.33 3.38
CA ILE A 89 -2.79 -1.75 3.18
C ILE A 89 -2.72 -2.48 4.52
N GLN A 90 -2.09 -1.88 5.54
CA GLN A 90 -2.05 -2.45 6.89
C GLN A 90 -3.44 -2.58 7.50
N ASP A 91 -4.33 -1.60 7.31
CA ASP A 91 -5.72 -1.67 7.78
C ASP A 91 -6.48 -2.84 7.13
N ILE A 92 -6.31 -3.03 5.82
CA ILE A 92 -6.87 -4.18 5.07
C ILE A 92 -6.32 -5.50 5.62
N ALA A 93 -5.02 -5.57 5.90
CA ALA A 93 -4.41 -6.75 6.51
C ALA A 93 -4.99 -7.05 7.91
N ARG A 94 -5.16 -6.05 8.78
CA ARG A 94 -5.78 -6.25 10.11
C ARG A 94 -7.19 -6.80 10.00
N GLN A 95 -7.99 -6.27 9.07
CA GLN A 95 -9.35 -6.76 8.81
C GLN A 95 -9.34 -8.22 8.31
N ALA A 96 -8.45 -8.55 7.38
CA ALA A 96 -8.32 -9.90 6.85
C ALA A 96 -7.81 -10.92 7.89
N GLN A 97 -6.97 -10.52 8.86
CA GLN A 97 -6.57 -11.40 9.97
C GLN A 97 -7.74 -11.72 10.91
N GLY A 98 -8.54 -10.71 11.27
CA GLY A 98 -9.69 -10.89 12.15
C GLY A 98 -10.73 -11.83 11.55
N ALA A 99 -10.97 -11.73 10.24
CA ALA A 99 -11.90 -12.58 9.51
C ALA A 99 -11.43 -14.05 9.36
N GLN A 100 -10.12 -14.32 9.41
CA GLN A 100 -9.56 -15.68 9.37
C GLN A 100 -9.52 -16.37 10.75
N SER A 101 -9.73 -15.61 11.82
CA SER A 101 -9.65 -16.09 13.21
C SER A 101 -11.03 -16.35 13.82
N SER A 102 -12.11 -16.18 13.05
CA SER A 102 -13.51 -16.42 13.42
C SER A 102 -14.07 -17.60 12.64
#